data_AF-A0A7Z9WHP8-F1
#
_entry.id   AF-A0A7Z9WHP8-F1
#
_cell.length_a   1.000
_cell.length_b   1.000
_cell.length_c   1.000
_cell.angle_alpha   90.00
_cell.angle_beta   90.00
_cell.angle_gamma   90.00
#
_symmetry.space_group_name_H-M   'P 1'
#
loop_
_entity.id
_entity.type
_entity.pdbx_description
1 polymer ?
#
loop_
_entity_poly.entity_id
_entity_poly.type
_entity_poly.pdbx_seq_one_letter_code
_entity_poly.pdbx_strand_id
1 'polypeptide(L)' 'YVNPLPHVLMLTAIVVAVSTTGVALALLIKIYRRYKTLEEDEILEQLKR' A
#
# COMPACT_ATOMS: atom_id res chain seq x y z
N TYR A 1 -20.46 -12.36 -28.60
CA TYR A 1 -19.68 -11.13 -28.48
C TYR A 1 -19.64 -10.77 -27.00
N VAL A 2 -18.46 -10.80 -26.37
CA VAL A 2 -18.32 -10.46 -24.95
C VAL A 2 -18.42 -8.94 -24.84
N ASN A 3 -19.29 -8.42 -23.97
CA ASN A 3 -19.41 -6.97 -23.78
C ASN A 3 -18.05 -6.45 -23.23
N PRO A 4 -17.34 -5.56 -23.94
CA PRO A 4 -15.99 -5.13 -23.56
C PRO A 4 -15.98 -4.29 -22.28
N LEU A 5 -17.14 -3.75 -21.85
CA LEU A 5 -17.25 -2.88 -20.69
C LEU A 5 -16.87 -3.58 -19.36
N PRO A 6 -17.46 -4.72 -18.98
CA PRO A 6 -17.02 -5.47 -17.79
C PRO A 6 -15.56 -5.93 -17.82
N HIS A 7 -15.02 -6.27 -19.01
CA HIS A 7 -13.68 -6.82 -19.13
C HIS A 7 -12.60 -5.78 -18.79
N VAL A 8 -12.74 -4.56 -19.30
CA VAL A 8 -11.83 -3.45 -18.97
C VAL A 8 -11.93 -3.08 -17.49
N LEU A 9 -13.16 -3.01 -16.94
CA LEU A 9 -13.35 -2.72 -15.51
C LEU A 9 -12.75 -3.79 -14.60
N MET A 10 -12.76 -5.06 -15.02
CA MET A 10 -12.10 -6.14 -14.28
C MET A 10 -10.58 -5.99 -14.31
N LEU A 11 -10.00 -5.69 -15.48
CA LEU A 11 -8.55 -5.48 -15.60
C LEU A 11 -8.09 -4.24 -14.80
N THR A 12 -8.85 -3.14 -14.81
CA THR A 12 -8.51 -1.95 -14.03
C THR A 12 -8.58 -2.22 -12.53
N ALA A 13 -9.59 -2.95 -12.05
CA ALA A 13 -9.70 -3.32 -10.64
C ALA A 13 -8.49 -4.15 -10.17
N ILE A 14 -8.04 -5.11 -10.99
CA ILE A 14 -6.88 -5.95 -10.68
C ILE A 14 -5.60 -5.11 -10.57
N VAL A 15 -5.33 -4.27 -11.58
CA VAL A 15 -4.10 -3.46 -11.60
C VAL A 15 -4.10 -2.44 -10.45
N VAL A 16 -5.24 -1.80 -10.16
CA VAL A 16 -5.36 -0.87 -9.04
C VAL A 16 -5.10 -1.58 -7.73
N ALA A 17 -5.69 -2.75 -7.49
CA ALA A 17 -5.49 -3.51 -6.25
C ALA A 17 -4.01 -3.90 -6.05
N VAL A 18 -3.34 -4.43 -7.08
CA VAL A 18 -1.92 -4.79 -6.98
C VAL A 18 -1.04 -3.55 -6.77
N SER A 19 -1.37 -2.43 -7.42
CA SER A 19 -0.62 -1.17 -7.28
C SER A 19 -0.75 -0.59 -5.88
N THR A 20 -1.97 -0.55 -5.31
CA THR A 20 -2.19 -0.03 -3.95
C THR A 20 -1.52 -0.91 -2.91
N THR A 21 -1.59 -2.24 -3.04
CA THR A 21 -0.86 -3.16 -2.15
C THR A 21 0.65 -2.98 -2.26
N GLY A 22 1.19 -2.84 -3.48
CA GLY A 22 2.62 -2.60 -3.68
C GLY A 22 3.11 -1.32 -3.00
N VAL A 23 2.36 -0.23 -3.14
CA VAL A 23 2.68 1.06 -2.48
C VAL A 23 2.56 0.94 -0.96
N ALA A 24 1.52 0.30 -0.44
CA ALA A 24 1.34 0.09 1.00
C ALA A 24 2.52 -0.69 1.61
N LEU A 25 2.96 -1.77 0.95
CA LEU A 25 4.12 -2.55 1.39
C LEU A 25 5.42 -1.74 1.32
N ALA A 26 5.63 -0.99 0.24
CA ALA A 26 6.81 -0.12 0.11
C ALA A 26 6.86 0.93 1.23
N LEU A 27 5.70 1.49 1.60
CA LEU A 27 5.57 2.43 2.70
C LEU A 27 5.90 1.77 4.05
N LEU A 28 5.33 0.60 4.34
CA LEU A 28 5.62 -0.16 5.56
C LEU A 28 7.11 -0.50 5.70
N ILE A 29 7.74 -0.99 4.62
CA ILE A 29 9.18 -1.28 4.60
C ILE A 29 9.98 -0.01 4.90
N LYS A 30 9.59 1.13 4.34
CA LYS A 30 10.27 2.41 4.57
C LYS A 30 10.14 2.88 6.02
N ILE A 31 8.96 2.75 6.62
CA ILE A 31 8.71 3.08 8.03
C ILE A 31 9.58 2.18 8.92
N TYR A 32 9.53 0.87 8.72
CA TYR A 32 10.31 -0.09 9.50
C TYR A 32 11.82 0.14 9.35
N ARG A 33 12.32 0.49 8.16
CA ARG A 33 13.74 0.81 7.98
C ARG A 33 14.20 2.03 8.77
N ARG A 34 13.32 3.03 8.96
CA ARG A 34 13.61 4.27 9.67
C ARG A 34 13.47 4.15 11.18
N TYR A 35 12.35 3.60 11.65
CA TYR A 35 12.02 3.58 13.07
C TYR A 35 12.35 2.24 13.74
N LYS A 36 12.65 1.19 12.95
CA LYS A 36 12.89 -0.20 13.41
C LYS A 36 11.72 -0.84 14.16
N THR A 37 10.59 -0.16 14.18
CA THR A 37 9.34 -0.57 14.80
C THR A 37 8.18 -0.20 13.86
N LEU A 38 7.08 -0.91 14.01
CA LEU A 38 5.79 -0.58 13.38
C LEU A 38 4.75 -0.19 14.44
N GLU A 39 5.12 -0.17 15.72
CA GLU A 39 4.25 0.27 16.81
C GLU A 39 4.06 1.78 16.74
N GLU A 40 2.81 2.23 16.66
CA GLU A 40 2.48 3.64 16.45
C GLU A 40 2.96 4.52 17.62
N ASP A 41 2.79 4.05 18.85
CA ASP A 41 3.22 4.77 20.05
C ASP A 41 4.74 5.03 20.07
N GLU A 42 5.53 4.02 19.69
CA GLU A 42 6.99 4.12 19.62
C GLU A 42 7.44 5.06 18.49
N ILE A 43 6.77 5.02 17.33
CA ILE A 43 7.05 5.93 16.21
C ILE A 43 6.76 7.38 16.63
N LEU A 44 5.63 7.62 17.30
CA LEU A 44 5.23 8.95 17.78
C LEU A 44 6.19 9.49 18.85
N GLU A 45 6.73 8.64 19.72
CA GLU A 45 7.73 9.04 20.70
C GLU A 45 9.06 9.44 20.02
N GLN A 46 9.53 8.66 19.04
CA GLN A 46 10.74 8.98 18.28
C GLN A 46 10.62 10.26 17.44
N LEU A 47 9.41 10.61 16.98
CA LEU A 47 9.12 11.85 16.24
C LEU A 47 9.12 13.10 17.12
N LYS A 48 8.85 12.95 18.42
CA LYS A 48 8.82 14.06 19.41
C LYS A 48 10.20 14.35 20.01
N ARG A 49 11.17 13.45 19.87
CA ARG A 49 12.58 13.67 20.21
C ARG A 49 13.29 14.50 19.14
#